data_AF-A0A8T3WP96-F1
#
_entry.id   AF-A0A8T3WP96-F1
#
_cell.length_a   1.000
_cell.length_b   1.000
_cell.length_c   1.000
_cell.angle_alpha   90.00
_cell.angle_beta   90.00
_cell.angle_gamma   90.00
#
_symmetry.space_group_name_H-M   'P 1'
#
loop_
_entity.id
_entity.type
_entity.pdbx_description
1 polymer ?
#
loop_
_entity_poly.entity_id
_entity_poly.type
_entity_poly.pdbx_seq_one_letter_code
_entity_poly.pdbx_strand_id
1 'polypeptide(L)'
;MNEKSYIVDVVSSIFTVITHKNLKFFLSTFIGFSLLFMFFYGVFTIPILEIGFFKDVGPNVFDYFYMFSSALLSAVIVTLTKYSMQNKAFTRGASFFGISAGVFGTICPVCLGVNFLVLGNFITIPLVFLVPYLFWVQLAGLALLTFGLWLTVKSSYENICIACMTNVKEGRKTEMKLLGSEITPGQKYVFIGLLIAAVFAFGYQILPLVAANVFSTTGAAVSTGHNNLDVDGIALEVLPKEGFIIDATWKDSVSKMVKAGVLDVDKLDNIMTKRYGQPLTLEQKKLLTSDYSDEKLTINSDNAVFMMYVLWALAKHNDNQILHDSPFAQYFENYDIGVGKSGYGDAELIELTPNQQEKAKYVAMNSYRPCCGNPTGSPDCSHGFSALGLIYIMAEQGYSEEEMFDAFVEFNSYWFPATYIQDALYFKLAENKDWSDVDKELIAGKQYSSLSGSYAVKQYLQGLGL
;
A
#
# COMPACT_ATOMS: atom_id res chain seq x y z
N MET A 1 -17.66 -43.49 16.10
CA MET A 1 -18.65 -42.68 15.36
C MET A 1 -18.10 -42.43 13.97
N ASN A 2 -18.92 -42.55 12.93
CA ASN A 2 -18.51 -42.39 11.54
C ASN A 2 -18.21 -40.90 11.27
N GLU A 3 -17.07 -40.58 10.66
CA GLU A 3 -16.57 -39.20 10.50
C GLU A 3 -17.55 -38.27 9.75
N LYS A 4 -18.32 -38.84 8.82
CA LYS A 4 -19.42 -38.15 8.12
C LYS A 4 -20.58 -37.73 9.03
N SER A 5 -20.88 -38.49 10.09
CA SER A 5 -21.94 -38.14 11.06
C SER A 5 -21.55 -36.92 11.88
N TYR A 6 -20.27 -36.85 12.27
CA TYR A 6 -19.74 -35.79 13.14
C TYR A 6 -19.81 -34.41 12.49
N ILE A 7 -19.46 -34.29 11.20
CA ILE A 7 -19.49 -33.01 10.47
C ILE A 7 -20.93 -32.49 10.33
N VAL A 8 -21.89 -33.38 10.05
CA VAL A 8 -23.31 -33.02 9.91
C VAL A 8 -23.87 -32.50 11.23
N ASP A 9 -23.55 -33.18 12.34
CA ASP A 9 -23.99 -32.79 13.68
C ASP A 9 -23.39 -31.44 14.11
N VAL A 10 -22.13 -31.19 13.75
CA VAL A 10 -21.44 -29.91 13.97
C VAL A 10 -22.12 -28.77 13.22
N VAL A 11 -22.37 -28.93 11.91
CA VAL A 11 -22.98 -27.88 11.09
C VAL A 11 -24.41 -27.58 11.57
N SER A 12 -25.17 -28.60 11.91
CA SER A 12 -26.52 -28.46 12.49
C SER A 12 -26.50 -27.69 13.82
N SER A 13 -25.49 -27.92 14.65
CA SER A 13 -25.31 -27.25 15.93
C SER A 13 -24.98 -25.76 15.76
N ILE A 14 -24.06 -25.42 14.85
CA ILE A 14 -23.73 -24.02 14.50
C ILE A 14 -24.99 -23.29 14.02
N PHE A 15 -25.75 -23.93 13.12
CA PHE A 15 -26.98 -23.38 12.59
C PHE A 15 -28.01 -23.10 13.69
N THR A 16 -28.15 -24.03 14.64
CA THR A 16 -29.10 -23.90 15.76
C THR A 16 -28.70 -22.76 16.70
N VAL A 17 -27.40 -22.62 17.00
CA VAL A 17 -26.90 -21.54 17.87
C VAL A 17 -27.09 -20.15 17.24
N ILE A 18 -26.88 -20.03 15.92
CA ILE A 18 -27.06 -18.77 15.19
C ILE A 18 -28.55 -18.41 15.11
N THR A 19 -29.39 -19.36 14.70
CA THR A 19 -30.83 -19.11 14.47
C THR A 19 -31.61 -18.96 15.77
N HIS A 20 -31.17 -19.57 16.87
CA HIS A 20 -31.83 -19.46 18.16
C HIS A 20 -31.26 -18.32 19.01
N LYS A 21 -32.02 -17.22 19.14
CA LYS A 21 -31.73 -16.02 19.96
C LYS A 21 -30.49 -15.18 19.57
N ASN A 22 -29.58 -15.65 18.74
CA ASN A 22 -28.37 -14.91 18.34
C ASN A 22 -28.42 -14.31 16.93
N LEU A 23 -29.48 -14.53 16.16
CA LEU A 23 -29.56 -14.12 14.75
C LEU A 23 -29.30 -12.62 14.54
N LYS A 24 -29.88 -11.76 15.39
CA LYS A 24 -29.66 -10.30 15.32
C LYS A 24 -28.19 -9.92 15.57
N PHE A 25 -27.54 -10.61 16.51
CA PHE A 25 -26.13 -10.38 16.82
C PHE A 25 -25.24 -10.85 15.66
N PHE A 26 -25.50 -12.05 15.14
CA PHE A 26 -24.80 -12.57 13.97
C PHE A 26 -24.89 -11.60 12.78
N LEU A 27 -26.10 -11.15 12.41
CA LEU A 27 -26.31 -10.20 11.31
C LEU A 27 -25.56 -8.88 11.55
N SER A 28 -25.60 -8.34 12.77
CA SER A 28 -24.86 -7.12 13.12
C SER A 28 -23.35 -7.30 12.98
N THR A 29 -22.80 -8.43 13.48
CA THR A 29 -21.37 -8.72 13.32
C THR A 29 -20.97 -8.96 11.87
N PHE A 30 -21.84 -9.62 11.09
CA PHE A 30 -21.60 -9.86 9.66
C PHE A 30 -21.57 -8.56 8.86
N ILE A 31 -22.48 -7.63 9.12
CA ILE A 31 -22.47 -6.28 8.52
C ILE A 31 -21.18 -5.55 8.93
N GLY A 32 -20.83 -5.57 10.22
CA GLY A 32 -19.62 -4.91 10.73
C GLY A 32 -18.35 -5.43 10.04
N PHE A 33 -18.17 -6.74 9.94
CA PHE A 33 -17.02 -7.32 9.23
C PHE A 33 -17.07 -7.06 7.73
N SER A 34 -18.25 -7.09 7.11
CA SER A 34 -18.39 -6.78 5.68
C SER A 34 -17.95 -5.35 5.37
N LEU A 35 -18.40 -4.38 6.16
CA LEU A 35 -17.99 -2.98 6.04
C LEU A 35 -16.49 -2.82 6.29
N LEU A 36 -15.94 -3.52 7.29
CA LEU A 36 -14.52 -3.49 7.60
C LEU A 36 -13.66 -4.02 6.44
N PHE A 37 -14.01 -5.16 5.86
CA PHE A 37 -13.29 -5.73 4.72
C PHE A 37 -13.46 -4.87 3.46
N MET A 38 -14.66 -4.34 3.20
CA MET A 38 -14.90 -3.40 2.09
C MET A 38 -14.05 -2.12 2.22
N PHE A 39 -13.94 -1.57 3.43
CA PHE A 39 -13.06 -0.43 3.72
C PHE A 39 -11.60 -0.76 3.44
N PHE A 40 -11.10 -1.91 3.92
CA PHE A 40 -9.72 -2.31 3.66
C PHE A 40 -9.44 -2.52 2.17
N TYR A 41 -10.40 -3.07 1.42
CA TYR A 41 -10.25 -3.30 -0.02
C TYR A 41 -10.49 -2.05 -0.88
N GLY A 42 -10.69 -0.88 -0.26
CA GLY A 42 -10.87 0.38 -0.97
C GLY A 42 -12.21 0.51 -1.70
N VAL A 43 -13.21 -0.29 -1.33
CA VAL A 43 -14.57 -0.21 -1.94
C VAL A 43 -15.25 1.11 -1.57
N PHE A 44 -14.95 1.65 -0.37
CA PHE A 44 -15.35 3.00 0.03
C PHE A 44 -14.27 3.61 0.92
N THR A 45 -14.15 4.94 0.88
CA THR A 45 -13.26 5.73 1.74
C THR A 45 -14.07 6.54 2.75
N ILE A 46 -13.45 6.96 3.85
CA ILE A 46 -14.09 7.87 4.82
C ILE A 46 -13.68 9.30 4.45
N PRO A 47 -14.54 10.07 3.75
CA PRO A 47 -14.15 11.35 3.14
C PRO A 47 -13.74 12.43 4.16
N ILE A 48 -14.13 12.30 5.43
CA ILE A 48 -13.87 13.31 6.47
C ILE A 48 -12.47 13.19 7.07
N LEU A 49 -11.83 12.02 6.98
CA LEU A 49 -10.55 11.76 7.65
C LEU A 49 -9.37 11.62 6.67
N GLU A 50 -9.61 11.65 5.36
CA GLU A 50 -8.62 11.29 4.33
C GLU A 50 -7.97 9.90 4.55
N ILE A 51 -8.53 9.07 5.43
CA ILE A 51 -8.08 7.69 5.70
C ILE A 51 -8.82 6.77 4.73
N GLY A 52 -8.07 6.16 3.81
CA GLY A 52 -8.58 5.16 2.87
C GLY A 52 -7.44 4.26 2.36
N PHE A 53 -7.76 3.00 2.07
CA PHE A 53 -6.85 2.10 1.36
C PHE A 53 -7.10 2.27 -0.14
N PHE A 54 -6.11 2.82 -0.84
CA PHE A 54 -6.17 3.01 -2.28
C PHE A 54 -5.48 1.82 -2.96
N LYS A 55 -6.26 1.02 -3.69
CA LYS A 55 -5.72 -0.08 -4.49
C LYS A 55 -5.60 0.34 -5.96
N ASP A 56 -4.48 -0.03 -6.57
CA ASP A 56 -4.19 0.25 -7.98
C ASP A 56 -5.11 -0.44 -8.97
N VAL A 57 -5.74 -1.53 -8.55
CA VAL A 57 -6.69 -2.32 -9.33
C VAL A 57 -7.88 -2.58 -8.41
N GLY A 58 -9.09 -2.33 -8.91
CA GLY A 58 -10.32 -2.62 -8.18
C GLY A 58 -10.38 -4.10 -7.76
N PRO A 59 -11.13 -4.45 -6.69
CA PRO A 59 -11.18 -5.83 -6.22
C PRO A 59 -11.61 -6.78 -7.34
N ASN A 60 -10.85 -7.84 -7.55
CA ASN A 60 -11.21 -8.87 -8.53
C ASN A 60 -12.26 -9.84 -7.94
N VAL A 61 -12.75 -10.77 -8.75
CA VAL A 61 -13.79 -11.74 -8.32
C VAL A 61 -13.36 -12.52 -7.08
N PHE A 62 -12.08 -12.89 -7.00
CA PHE A 62 -11.56 -13.64 -5.87
C PHE A 62 -11.41 -12.78 -4.61
N ASP A 63 -11.12 -11.49 -4.76
CA ASP A 63 -11.13 -10.52 -3.66
C ASP A 63 -12.53 -10.41 -3.04
N TYR A 64 -13.59 -10.31 -3.86
CA TYR A 64 -14.98 -10.32 -3.38
C TYR A 64 -15.35 -11.63 -2.68
N PHE A 65 -14.93 -12.76 -3.23
CA PHE A 65 -15.11 -14.07 -2.58
C PHE A 65 -14.41 -14.12 -1.22
N TYR A 66 -13.17 -13.64 -1.14
CA TYR A 66 -12.39 -13.59 0.10
C TYR A 66 -13.05 -12.67 1.14
N MET A 67 -13.48 -11.46 0.75
CA MET A 67 -14.17 -10.52 1.63
C MET A 67 -15.43 -11.14 2.24
N PHE A 68 -16.29 -11.72 1.39
CA PHE A 68 -17.53 -12.34 1.84
C PHE A 68 -17.27 -13.54 2.78
N SER A 69 -16.37 -14.44 2.37
CA SER A 69 -16.05 -15.65 3.13
C SER A 69 -15.42 -15.32 4.48
N SER A 70 -14.51 -14.34 4.52
CA SER A 70 -13.86 -13.90 5.75
C SER A 70 -14.83 -13.20 6.70
N ALA A 71 -15.73 -12.35 6.17
CA ALA A 71 -16.77 -11.72 6.98
C ALA A 71 -17.73 -12.76 7.58
N LEU A 72 -18.12 -13.76 6.79
CA LEU A 72 -19.01 -14.83 7.23
C LEU A 72 -18.37 -15.67 8.33
N LEU A 73 -17.15 -16.18 8.09
CA LEU A 73 -16.43 -17.00 9.07
C LEU A 73 -16.20 -16.24 10.38
N SER A 74 -15.77 -14.97 10.29
CA SER A 74 -15.54 -14.13 11.47
C SER A 74 -16.83 -13.89 12.27
N ALA A 75 -17.95 -13.60 11.59
CA ALA A 75 -19.24 -13.42 12.25
C ALA A 75 -19.73 -14.70 12.95
N VAL A 76 -19.52 -15.88 12.34
CA VAL A 76 -19.84 -17.17 12.98
C VAL A 76 -18.98 -17.38 14.22
N ILE A 77 -17.66 -17.20 14.12
CA ILE A 77 -16.72 -17.39 15.23
C ILE A 77 -17.10 -16.50 16.42
N VAL A 78 -17.32 -15.19 16.20
CA VAL A 78 -17.69 -14.24 17.26
C VAL A 78 -19.03 -14.60 17.88
N THR A 79 -20.01 -15.05 17.08
CA THR A 79 -21.33 -15.45 17.57
C THR A 79 -21.25 -16.71 18.46
N LEU A 80 -20.51 -17.72 18.02
CA LEU A 80 -20.30 -18.95 18.79
C LEU A 80 -19.51 -18.67 20.08
N THR A 81 -18.52 -17.80 20.02
CA THR A 81 -17.72 -17.39 21.18
C THR A 81 -18.60 -16.72 22.23
N LYS A 82 -19.46 -15.78 21.82
CA LYS A 82 -20.44 -15.15 22.71
C LYS A 82 -21.39 -16.17 23.33
N TYR A 83 -21.92 -17.10 22.54
CA TYR A 83 -22.81 -18.16 23.05
C TYR A 83 -22.12 -19.05 24.09
N SER A 84 -20.87 -19.45 23.82
CA SER A 84 -20.04 -20.23 24.74
C SER A 84 -19.76 -19.49 26.05
N MET A 85 -19.46 -18.19 25.98
CA MET A 85 -19.28 -17.31 27.16
C MET A 85 -20.55 -17.21 28.01
N GLN A 86 -21.74 -17.11 27.38
CA GLN A 86 -23.01 -16.97 28.08
C GLN A 86 -23.46 -18.26 28.78
N ASN A 87 -23.10 -19.43 28.24
CA ASN A 87 -23.51 -20.73 28.77
C ASN A 87 -22.49 -21.38 29.72
N LYS A 88 -21.54 -20.60 30.27
CA LYS A 88 -20.56 -21.02 31.30
C LYS A 88 -19.68 -22.24 30.92
N ALA A 89 -19.45 -22.49 29.63
CA ALA A 89 -18.41 -23.41 29.15
C ALA A 89 -17.02 -22.73 29.07
N PHE A 90 -16.92 -21.47 29.49
CA PHE A 90 -15.74 -20.62 29.31
C PHE A 90 -15.19 -20.13 30.64
N THR A 91 -14.11 -20.76 31.14
CA THR A 91 -13.29 -20.21 32.24
C THR A 91 -12.28 -19.21 31.68
N ARG A 92 -12.14 -18.07 32.38
CA ARG A 92 -11.37 -16.84 32.08
C ARG A 92 -9.91 -16.95 31.60
N GLY A 93 -9.36 -18.15 31.34
CA GLY A 93 -7.96 -18.35 30.94
C GLY A 93 -7.65 -18.21 29.45
N ALA A 94 -8.65 -18.20 28.57
CA ALA A 94 -8.44 -18.14 27.12
C ALA A 94 -8.49 -16.71 26.52
N SER A 95 -8.60 -15.68 27.36
CA SER A 95 -8.87 -14.30 26.91
C SER A 95 -7.64 -13.52 26.44
N PHE A 96 -6.45 -14.12 26.39
CA PHE A 96 -5.24 -13.41 25.94
C PHE A 96 -4.54 -14.04 24.73
N PHE A 97 -5.05 -15.16 24.19
CA PHE A 97 -4.53 -15.74 22.95
C PHE A 97 -5.61 -16.01 21.90
N GLY A 98 -6.87 -16.29 22.26
CA GLY A 98 -7.94 -16.55 21.27
C GLY A 98 -8.60 -15.29 20.68
N ILE A 99 -8.47 -14.15 21.36
CA ILE A 99 -8.97 -12.84 20.89
C ILE A 99 -7.83 -12.03 20.24
N SER A 100 -6.58 -12.46 20.43
CA SER A 100 -5.34 -11.77 20.02
C SER A 100 -4.45 -12.58 19.07
N ALA A 101 -4.60 -13.90 18.96
CA ALA A 101 -3.97 -14.75 17.95
C ALA A 101 -5.07 -15.42 17.10
N GLY A 102 -5.19 -15.21 15.79
CA GLY A 102 -4.37 -14.42 14.90
C GLY A 102 -5.01 -14.39 13.52
N VAL A 103 -5.65 -13.27 13.17
CA VAL A 103 -5.99 -12.93 11.77
C VAL A 103 -5.62 -11.48 11.43
N PHE A 104 -5.25 -10.65 12.40
CA PHE A 104 -4.43 -9.45 12.15
C PHE A 104 -2.92 -9.74 12.24
N GLY A 105 -2.52 -10.89 12.80
CA GLY A 105 -1.15 -11.17 13.21
C GLY A 105 -0.39 -12.01 12.18
N THR A 106 -0.02 -11.41 11.05
CA THR A 106 1.36 -11.39 10.49
C THR A 106 1.35 -10.91 9.05
N ILE A 107 0.31 -11.12 8.26
CA ILE A 107 0.22 -10.59 6.89
C ILE A 107 -1.22 -10.17 6.65
N CYS A 108 -1.46 -8.87 6.55
CA CYS A 108 -2.75 -8.34 6.10
C CYS A 108 -2.86 -8.62 4.60
N PRO A 109 -3.78 -9.49 4.13
CA PRO A 109 -3.92 -9.79 2.70
C PRO A 109 -4.39 -8.58 1.90
N VAL A 110 -4.89 -7.55 2.59
CA VAL A 110 -5.43 -6.34 1.96
C VAL A 110 -4.39 -5.24 1.84
N CYS A 111 -3.60 -5.06 2.91
CA CYS A 111 -2.55 -4.06 3.04
C CYS A 111 -1.20 -4.55 2.49
N LEU A 112 -1.11 -5.84 2.15
CA LEU A 112 0.12 -6.57 1.84
C LEU A 112 1.25 -6.26 2.86
N GLY A 113 0.90 -6.06 4.13
CA GLY A 113 1.85 -5.63 5.14
C GLY A 113 1.77 -6.44 6.42
N VAL A 114 2.91 -6.53 7.12
CA VAL A 114 2.93 -7.08 8.48
C VAL A 114 2.52 -6.00 9.45
N ASN A 115 1.41 -6.23 10.17
CA ASN A 115 0.97 -5.34 11.23
C ASN A 115 1.59 -5.79 12.54
N PHE A 116 2.46 -4.96 13.11
CA PHE A 116 2.97 -5.12 14.46
C PHE A 116 2.25 -4.17 15.40
N LEU A 117 1.79 -4.70 16.52
CA LEU A 117 1.25 -3.90 17.62
C LEU A 117 2.35 -3.82 18.68
N VAL A 118 3.14 -2.75 18.64
CA VAL A 118 4.25 -2.52 19.58
C VAL A 118 3.90 -1.30 20.43
N LEU A 119 3.79 -1.51 21.74
CA LEU A 119 3.54 -0.45 22.73
C LEU A 119 2.28 0.41 22.44
N GLY A 120 1.23 -0.20 21.88
CA GLY A 120 -0.03 0.48 21.56
C GLY A 120 -0.05 1.23 20.22
N ASN A 121 1.06 1.22 19.46
CA ASN A 121 1.13 1.76 18.10
C ASN A 121 1.04 0.64 17.06
N PHE A 122 0.40 0.97 15.93
CA PHE A 122 0.21 0.08 14.78
C PHE A 122 1.29 0.37 13.74
N ILE A 123 2.25 -0.55 13.55
CA ILE A 123 3.33 -0.42 12.57
C ILE A 123 3.05 -1.39 11.44
N THR A 124 2.83 -0.86 10.23
CA THR A 124 2.59 -1.66 9.02
C THR A 124 3.84 -1.64 8.15
N ILE A 125 4.50 -2.79 7.99
CA ILE A 125 5.62 -2.93 7.03
C ILE A 125 5.03 -3.37 5.68
N PRO A 126 5.08 -2.55 4.60
CA PRO A 126 4.59 -2.96 3.29
C PRO A 126 5.49 -4.07 2.70
N LEU A 127 4.93 -5.26 2.50
CA LEU A 127 5.56 -6.40 1.84
C LEU A 127 5.15 -6.44 0.37
N VAL A 128 5.63 -5.46 -0.40
CA VAL A 128 5.35 -5.33 -1.84
C VAL A 128 5.79 -6.59 -2.63
N PHE A 129 6.76 -7.36 -2.13
CA PHE A 129 7.17 -8.64 -2.75
C PHE A 129 6.10 -9.75 -2.68
N LEU A 130 5.07 -9.61 -1.82
CA LEU A 130 3.98 -10.58 -1.72
C LEU A 130 2.84 -10.35 -2.72
N VAL A 131 2.85 -9.25 -3.48
CA VAL A 131 1.88 -8.95 -4.55
C VAL A 131 1.64 -10.18 -5.47
N PRO A 132 2.66 -10.86 -6.03
CA PRO A 132 2.44 -12.04 -6.89
C PRO A 132 1.89 -13.26 -6.14
N TYR A 133 1.96 -13.27 -4.80
CA TYR A 133 1.48 -14.36 -3.94
C TYR A 133 0.16 -14.03 -3.24
N LEU A 134 -0.48 -12.91 -3.56
CA LEU A 134 -1.70 -12.43 -2.91
C LEU A 134 -2.81 -13.49 -2.86
N PHE A 135 -3.01 -14.20 -3.96
CA PHE A 135 -3.96 -15.32 -4.05
C PHE A 135 -3.69 -16.40 -2.98
N TRP A 136 -2.43 -16.81 -2.82
CA TRP A 136 -2.03 -17.84 -1.86
C TRP A 136 -2.15 -17.36 -0.41
N VAL A 137 -1.85 -16.09 -0.16
CA VAL A 137 -2.00 -15.46 1.16
C VAL A 137 -3.48 -15.41 1.57
N GLN A 138 -4.38 -15.06 0.65
CA GLN A 138 -5.83 -15.08 0.88
C GLN A 138 -6.34 -16.50 1.17
N LEU A 139 -5.87 -17.49 0.42
CA LEU A 139 -6.18 -18.91 0.67
C LEU A 139 -5.72 -19.37 2.06
N ALA A 140 -4.49 -19.02 2.45
CA ALA A 140 -3.95 -19.34 3.77
C ALA A 140 -4.76 -18.67 4.89
N GLY A 141 -5.19 -17.42 4.68
CA GLY A 141 -6.06 -16.71 5.62
C GLY A 141 -7.42 -17.39 5.82
N LEU A 142 -8.06 -17.84 4.74
CA LEU A 142 -9.32 -18.60 4.83
C LEU A 142 -9.12 -19.96 5.52
N ALA A 143 -7.99 -20.64 5.27
CA ALA A 143 -7.66 -21.89 5.94
C ALA A 143 -7.50 -21.70 7.46
N LEU A 144 -6.80 -20.65 7.89
CA LEU A 144 -6.63 -20.31 9.30
C LEU A 144 -7.96 -19.92 9.97
N LEU A 145 -8.81 -19.13 9.31
CA LEU A 145 -10.15 -18.80 9.81
C LEU A 145 -11.02 -20.05 9.96
N THR A 146 -10.97 -20.95 8.99
CA THR A 146 -11.71 -22.22 9.03
C THR A 146 -11.20 -23.11 10.17
N PHE A 147 -9.89 -23.16 10.39
CA PHE A 147 -9.28 -23.86 11.52
C PHE A 147 -9.68 -23.26 12.87
N GLY A 148 -9.68 -21.92 12.98
CA GLY A 148 -10.14 -21.21 14.18
C GLY A 148 -11.63 -21.47 14.48
N LEU A 149 -12.47 -21.51 13.45
CA LEU A 149 -13.88 -21.91 13.58
C LEU A 149 -13.99 -23.35 14.08
N TRP A 150 -13.22 -24.28 13.51
CA TRP A 150 -13.20 -25.67 13.95
C TRP A 150 -12.82 -25.81 15.43
N LEU A 151 -11.80 -25.07 15.89
CA LEU A 151 -11.40 -25.04 17.31
C LEU A 151 -12.51 -24.48 18.20
N THR A 152 -13.17 -23.40 17.77
CA THR A 152 -14.26 -22.75 18.51
C THR A 152 -15.45 -23.70 18.68
N VAL A 153 -15.81 -24.40 17.60
CA VAL A 153 -16.88 -25.40 17.59
C VAL A 153 -16.52 -26.58 18.47
N LYS A 154 -15.31 -27.13 18.33
CA LYS A 154 -14.85 -28.28 19.12
C LYS A 154 -14.84 -27.95 20.61
N SER A 155 -14.34 -26.76 20.98
CA SER A 155 -14.39 -26.27 22.36
C SER A 155 -15.82 -26.12 22.88
N SER A 156 -16.76 -25.70 22.02
CA SER A 156 -18.18 -25.54 22.40
C SER A 156 -18.93 -26.87 22.47
N TYR A 157 -18.50 -27.89 21.74
CA TYR A 157 -19.16 -29.21 21.67
C TYR A 157 -18.65 -30.16 22.74
N GLU A 158 -17.34 -30.20 22.99
CA GLU A 158 -16.71 -31.15 23.89
C GLU A 158 -16.61 -30.65 25.34
N ASN A 159 -16.87 -29.37 25.62
CA ASN A 159 -16.57 -28.72 26.92
C ASN A 159 -15.11 -28.92 27.39
N ILE A 160 -14.19 -29.24 26.49
CA ILE A 160 -12.78 -29.50 26.79
C ILE A 160 -11.93 -28.37 26.19
N CYS A 161 -11.14 -27.71 27.04
CA CYS A 161 -10.18 -26.70 26.64
C CYS A 161 -8.92 -27.37 26.08
N ILE A 162 -8.66 -27.21 24.78
CA ILE A 162 -7.50 -27.82 24.09
C ILE A 162 -6.17 -27.17 24.51
N ALA A 163 -6.19 -25.92 24.99
CA ALA A 163 -5.01 -25.19 25.44
C ALA A 163 -4.63 -25.47 26.91
N CYS A 164 -5.47 -26.18 27.66
CA CYS A 164 -5.16 -26.58 29.03
C CYS A 164 -4.73 -28.04 29.04
N MET A 165 -3.42 -28.31 29.12
CA MET A 165 -2.94 -29.61 29.60
C MET A 165 -3.25 -29.73 31.10
N THR A 166 -4.50 -30.00 31.47
CA THR A 166 -4.86 -30.60 32.75
C THR A 166 -6.17 -31.37 32.61
N ASN A 167 -6.09 -32.68 32.85
CA ASN A 167 -7.25 -33.57 32.96
C ASN A 167 -8.15 -33.11 34.10
N VAL A 168 -9.35 -32.59 33.78
CA VAL A 168 -10.42 -32.47 34.77
C VAL A 168 -10.96 -33.87 35.00
N LYS A 169 -10.65 -34.40 36.19
CA LYS A 169 -11.10 -35.70 36.68
C LYS A 169 -12.61 -35.86 36.51
N GLU A 170 -12.95 -36.97 35.86
CA GLU A 170 -14.06 -37.89 36.12
C GLU A 170 -15.24 -37.30 36.92
N GLY A 171 -16.32 -36.95 36.21
CA GLY A 171 -17.55 -36.54 36.86
C GLY A 171 -18.66 -36.09 35.91
N ARG A 172 -19.53 -37.04 35.55
CA ARG A 172 -20.86 -36.85 34.94
C ARG A 172 -20.87 -36.61 33.42
N LYS A 173 -21.00 -37.72 32.67
CA LYS A 173 -21.58 -37.74 31.31
C LYS A 173 -22.96 -37.08 31.39
N THR A 174 -23.01 -35.78 31.16
CA THR A 174 -24.28 -35.12 30.92
C THR A 174 -24.53 -35.33 29.45
N GLU A 175 -25.39 -36.29 29.10
CA GLU A 175 -26.02 -36.33 27.79
C GLU A 175 -26.62 -34.95 27.56
N MET A 176 -25.94 -34.14 26.77
CA MET A 176 -26.49 -32.89 26.28
C MET A 176 -27.60 -33.32 25.34
N LYS A 177 -28.84 -33.36 25.88
CA LYS A 177 -30.07 -33.42 25.09
C LYS A 177 -29.83 -32.54 23.87
N LEU A 178 -29.84 -33.16 22.68
CA LEU A 178 -30.03 -32.43 21.43
C LEU A 178 -31.08 -31.37 21.74
N LEU A 179 -30.73 -30.10 21.56
CA LEU A 179 -31.68 -29.01 21.58
C LEU A 179 -32.63 -29.25 20.39
N GLY A 180 -33.57 -30.17 20.57
CA GLY A 180 -34.77 -30.34 19.79
C GLY A 180 -35.69 -29.20 20.16
N SER A 181 -35.35 -27.99 19.73
CA SER A 181 -36.34 -26.95 19.56
C SER A 181 -36.78 -27.02 18.11
N GLU A 182 -38.03 -27.38 17.87
CA GLU A 182 -38.66 -27.35 16.55
C GLU A 182 -38.37 -25.99 15.90
N ILE A 183 -37.45 -26.00 14.94
CA ILE A 183 -37.19 -24.86 14.09
C ILE A 183 -38.49 -24.69 13.30
N THR A 184 -39.23 -23.60 13.56
CA THR A 184 -40.46 -23.33 12.80
C THR A 184 -40.06 -23.27 11.32
N PRO A 185 -40.77 -23.99 10.42
CA PRO A 185 -40.39 -24.09 9.02
C PRO A 185 -40.10 -22.72 8.39
N GLY A 186 -40.87 -21.70 8.78
CA GLY A 186 -40.69 -20.31 8.35
C GLY A 186 -39.30 -19.72 8.63
N GLN A 187 -38.65 -20.02 9.77
CA GLN A 187 -37.32 -19.46 10.08
C GLN A 187 -36.20 -20.12 9.26
N LYS A 188 -36.34 -21.41 8.92
CA LYS A 188 -35.47 -22.11 7.97
C LYS A 188 -35.58 -21.52 6.57
N TYR A 189 -36.81 -21.30 6.09
CA TYR A 189 -37.03 -20.73 4.76
C TYR A 189 -36.62 -19.26 4.67
N VAL A 190 -36.73 -18.48 5.74
CA VAL A 190 -36.25 -17.08 5.77
C VAL A 190 -34.71 -17.01 5.76
N PHE A 191 -34.02 -17.87 6.51
CA PHE A 191 -32.55 -17.86 6.52
C PHE A 191 -31.97 -18.40 5.21
N ILE A 192 -32.51 -19.50 4.68
CA ILE A 192 -32.16 -20.03 3.36
C ILE A 192 -32.52 -18.99 2.28
N GLY A 193 -33.68 -18.34 2.40
CA GLY A 193 -34.12 -17.27 1.50
C GLY A 193 -33.20 -16.06 1.53
N LEU A 194 -32.68 -15.66 2.69
CA LEU A 194 -31.69 -14.58 2.82
C LEU A 194 -30.31 -14.98 2.30
N LEU A 195 -29.89 -16.24 2.48
CA LEU A 195 -28.64 -16.76 1.90
C LEU A 195 -28.73 -16.84 0.37
N ILE A 196 -29.86 -17.33 -0.15
CA ILE A 196 -30.14 -17.39 -1.59
C ILE A 196 -30.27 -15.96 -2.13
N ALA A 197 -30.97 -15.05 -1.46
CA ALA A 197 -31.09 -13.66 -1.88
C ALA A 197 -29.74 -12.92 -1.81
N ALA A 198 -28.88 -13.22 -0.84
CA ALA A 198 -27.52 -12.70 -0.78
C ALA A 198 -26.67 -13.26 -1.93
N VAL A 199 -26.77 -14.57 -2.23
CA VAL A 199 -26.08 -15.22 -3.36
C VAL A 199 -26.62 -14.73 -4.71
N PHE A 200 -27.91 -14.44 -4.83
CA PHE A 200 -28.53 -13.88 -6.03
C PHE A 200 -28.28 -12.38 -6.18
N ALA A 201 -28.26 -11.60 -5.10
CA ALA A 201 -27.85 -10.20 -5.13
C ALA A 201 -26.36 -10.07 -5.48
N PHE A 202 -25.54 -10.97 -4.92
CA PHE A 202 -24.14 -11.14 -5.31
C PHE A 202 -24.06 -11.53 -6.80
N GLY A 203 -24.73 -12.61 -7.22
CA GLY A 203 -24.83 -13.09 -8.60
C GLY A 203 -25.33 -12.04 -9.60
N TYR A 204 -26.29 -11.20 -9.21
CA TYR A 204 -26.85 -10.11 -10.00
C TYR A 204 -25.86 -8.95 -10.15
N GLN A 205 -25.02 -8.68 -9.13
CA GLN A 205 -23.90 -7.74 -9.24
C GLN A 205 -22.74 -8.30 -10.08
N ILE A 206 -22.57 -9.62 -10.16
CA ILE A 206 -21.54 -10.25 -11.03
C ILE A 206 -22.04 -10.50 -12.46
N LEU A 207 -23.35 -10.52 -12.72
CA LEU A 207 -23.88 -10.79 -14.05
C LEU A 207 -23.39 -9.79 -15.12
N PRO A 208 -23.37 -8.46 -14.85
CA PRO A 208 -22.76 -7.48 -15.76
C PRO A 208 -21.25 -7.68 -15.91
N LEU A 209 -20.57 -8.13 -14.85
CA LEU A 209 -19.11 -8.30 -14.79
C LEU A 209 -18.62 -9.58 -15.52
N VAL A 210 -19.39 -10.66 -15.44
CA VAL A 210 -19.12 -11.92 -16.16
C VAL A 210 -19.56 -11.79 -17.62
N ALA A 211 -20.67 -11.09 -17.90
CA ALA A 211 -21.05 -10.78 -19.28
C ALA A 211 -19.99 -9.90 -19.97
N ALA A 212 -19.40 -8.94 -19.25
CA ALA A 212 -18.26 -8.17 -19.75
C ALA A 212 -17.03 -9.07 -20.02
N ASN A 213 -16.63 -9.93 -19.07
CA ASN A 213 -15.42 -10.77 -19.22
C ASN A 213 -15.56 -11.96 -20.19
N VAL A 214 -16.77 -12.50 -20.41
CA VAL A 214 -17.02 -13.62 -21.34
C VAL A 214 -17.17 -13.15 -22.79
N PHE A 215 -17.61 -11.90 -23.02
CA PHE A 215 -17.60 -11.31 -24.37
C PHE A 215 -16.26 -10.66 -24.76
N SER A 216 -15.32 -10.49 -23.81
CA SER A 216 -13.99 -9.92 -24.08
C SER A 216 -12.95 -10.91 -24.63
N THR A 217 -13.26 -12.20 -24.82
CA THR A 217 -12.32 -13.17 -25.42
C THR A 217 -12.33 -13.19 -26.95
N THR A 218 -13.10 -12.32 -27.60
CA THR A 218 -12.81 -11.90 -28.97
C THR A 218 -12.17 -10.52 -28.88
N GLY A 219 -10.94 -10.37 -29.38
CA GLY A 219 -10.23 -9.10 -29.49
C GLY A 219 -11.00 -8.09 -30.34
N ALA A 220 -12.05 -7.51 -29.76
CA ALA A 220 -12.70 -6.33 -30.25
C ALA A 220 -11.91 -5.16 -29.68
N ALA A 221 -11.19 -4.48 -30.56
CA ALA A 221 -10.73 -3.13 -30.31
C ALA A 221 -11.91 -2.34 -29.73
N VAL A 222 -11.78 -1.94 -28.47
CA VAL A 222 -12.70 -0.98 -27.88
C VAL A 222 -12.45 0.31 -28.65
N SER A 223 -13.33 0.64 -29.58
CA SER A 223 -13.37 1.96 -30.18
C SER A 223 -13.88 2.93 -29.12
N THR A 224 -13.01 3.33 -28.20
CA THR A 224 -13.18 4.60 -27.51
C THR A 224 -13.28 5.68 -28.60
N GLY A 225 -14.16 6.67 -28.45
CA GLY A 225 -14.30 7.78 -29.42
C GLY A 225 -13.04 8.63 -29.64
N HIS A 226 -11.88 8.20 -29.15
CA HIS A 226 -10.54 8.75 -29.31
C HIS A 226 -9.71 7.91 -30.31
N ASN A 227 -10.26 7.59 -31.49
CA ASN A 227 -9.57 6.79 -32.53
C ASN A 227 -8.29 7.45 -33.12
N ASN A 228 -7.74 8.49 -32.48
CA ASN A 228 -6.57 9.23 -32.93
C ASN A 228 -5.69 9.76 -31.77
N LEU A 229 -5.81 9.22 -30.55
CA LEU A 229 -4.92 9.61 -29.45
C LEU A 229 -3.59 8.87 -29.57
N ASP A 230 -2.51 9.60 -29.83
CA ASP A 230 -1.15 9.07 -29.90
C ASP A 230 -0.57 8.88 -28.49
N VAL A 231 -0.99 7.80 -27.82
CA VAL A 231 -0.53 7.47 -26.46
C VAL A 231 0.98 7.23 -26.41
N ASP A 232 1.54 6.60 -27.44
CA ASP A 232 2.97 6.32 -27.52
C ASP A 232 3.78 7.62 -27.69
N GLY A 233 3.31 8.54 -28.54
CA GLY A 233 3.91 9.86 -28.70
C GLY A 233 3.88 10.69 -27.42
N ILE A 234 2.73 10.72 -26.72
CA ILE A 234 2.59 11.40 -25.42
C ILE A 234 3.54 10.78 -24.38
N ALA A 235 3.61 9.45 -24.31
CA ALA A 235 4.51 8.78 -23.38
C ALA A 235 5.99 9.09 -23.66
N LEU A 236 6.38 9.24 -24.92
CA LEU A 236 7.74 9.62 -25.32
C LEU A 236 8.07 11.08 -25.00
N GLU A 237 7.07 11.97 -24.94
CA GLU A 237 7.26 13.36 -24.50
C GLU A 237 7.56 13.44 -23.00
N VAL A 238 6.94 12.57 -22.20
CA VAL A 238 7.18 12.46 -20.75
C VAL A 238 8.47 11.71 -20.44
N LEU A 239 8.76 10.65 -21.19
CA LEU A 239 9.88 9.72 -20.97
C LEU A 239 10.63 9.45 -22.27
N PRO A 240 11.43 10.42 -22.74
CA PRO A 240 12.31 10.20 -23.87
C PRO A 240 13.29 9.06 -23.56
N LYS A 241 13.70 8.30 -24.58
CA LYS A 241 14.59 7.14 -24.38
C LYS A 241 15.99 7.56 -23.95
N GLU A 242 16.44 8.69 -24.49
CA GLU A 242 17.74 9.30 -24.25
C GLU A 242 17.87 9.93 -22.86
N GLY A 243 16.75 10.25 -22.20
CA GLY A 243 16.78 11.01 -20.95
C GLY A 243 16.57 12.50 -21.12
N PHE A 244 16.68 13.20 -19.99
CA PHE A 244 16.86 14.65 -19.95
C PHE A 244 18.28 15.00 -19.51
N ILE A 245 18.75 16.13 -20.02
CA ILE A 245 19.96 16.81 -19.53
C ILE A 245 19.46 17.99 -18.70
N ILE A 246 19.73 17.95 -17.40
CA ILE A 246 19.45 19.04 -16.49
C ILE A 246 20.65 19.98 -16.54
N ASP A 247 20.43 21.25 -16.81
CA ASP A 247 21.52 22.20 -17.10
C ASP A 247 22.51 22.41 -15.94
N ALA A 248 22.11 22.07 -14.71
CA ALA A 248 22.96 22.15 -13.53
C ALA A 248 24.11 21.13 -13.56
N THR A 249 25.22 21.44 -12.88
CA THR A 249 26.41 20.57 -12.80
C THR A 249 26.68 20.07 -11.38
N TRP A 250 27.54 19.07 -11.24
CA TRP A 250 27.90 18.52 -9.93
C TRP A 250 28.83 19.41 -9.11
N LYS A 251 29.65 20.24 -9.76
CA LYS A 251 30.72 21.03 -9.12
C LYS A 251 31.56 20.17 -8.17
N ASP A 252 31.73 20.60 -6.92
CA ASP A 252 32.44 19.86 -5.86
C ASP A 252 31.50 19.10 -4.90
N SER A 253 30.18 19.08 -5.14
CA SER A 253 29.21 18.49 -4.22
C SER A 253 29.46 17.00 -3.97
N VAL A 254 29.77 16.24 -5.03
CA VAL A 254 30.10 14.80 -4.95
C VAL A 254 31.40 14.58 -4.17
N SER A 255 32.43 15.38 -4.43
CA SER A 255 33.72 15.21 -3.75
C SER A 255 33.64 15.57 -2.27
N LYS A 256 32.85 16.61 -1.92
CA LYS A 256 32.51 16.94 -0.53
C LYS A 256 31.80 15.78 0.17
N MET A 257 30.83 15.14 -0.49
CA MET A 257 30.14 13.98 0.07
C MET A 257 31.09 12.82 0.38
N VAL A 258 31.99 12.51 -0.56
CA VAL A 258 32.96 11.43 -0.39
C VAL A 258 33.98 11.76 0.71
N LYS A 259 34.50 12.99 0.75
CA LYS A 259 35.43 13.45 1.81
C LYS A 259 34.80 13.47 3.19
N ALA A 260 33.52 13.84 3.28
CA ALA A 260 32.74 13.81 4.53
C ALA A 260 32.34 12.39 4.97
N GLY A 261 32.60 11.37 4.14
CA GLY A 261 32.24 9.98 4.40
C GLY A 261 30.73 9.68 4.32
N VAL A 262 29.93 10.63 3.81
CA VAL A 262 28.47 10.44 3.63
C VAL A 262 28.15 9.63 2.38
N LEU A 263 29.11 9.55 1.45
CA LEU A 263 29.05 8.72 0.27
C LEU A 263 30.34 7.91 0.12
N ASP A 264 30.22 6.59 0.11
CA ASP A 264 31.29 5.62 -0.06
C ASP A 264 31.07 4.89 -1.39
N VAL A 265 32.06 4.98 -2.27
CA VAL A 265 31.97 4.48 -3.66
C VAL A 265 31.76 2.96 -3.70
N ASP A 266 32.48 2.22 -2.85
CA ASP A 266 32.41 0.76 -2.83
C ASP A 266 31.09 0.28 -2.22
N LYS A 267 30.59 0.97 -1.18
CA LYS A 267 29.27 0.69 -0.62
C LYS A 267 28.15 0.97 -1.61
N LEU A 268 28.22 2.09 -2.34
CA LEU A 268 27.26 2.41 -3.40
C LEU A 268 27.29 1.34 -4.50
N ASP A 269 28.46 0.97 -5.01
CA ASP A 269 28.60 -0.06 -6.05
C ASP A 269 28.00 -1.41 -5.61
N ASN A 270 28.23 -1.76 -4.35
CA ASN A 270 27.71 -2.99 -3.75
C ASN A 270 26.18 -2.98 -3.65
N ILE A 271 25.59 -1.88 -3.17
CA ILE A 271 24.13 -1.73 -3.10
C ILE A 271 23.51 -1.76 -4.49
N MET A 272 24.07 -1.01 -5.45
CA MET A 272 23.55 -0.97 -6.80
C MET A 272 23.63 -2.34 -7.49
N THR A 273 24.78 -3.03 -7.36
CA THR A 273 24.97 -4.38 -7.91
C THR A 273 24.02 -5.39 -7.26
N LYS A 274 23.94 -5.45 -5.93
CA LYS A 274 23.17 -6.49 -5.24
C LYS A 274 21.66 -6.27 -5.28
N ARG A 275 21.21 -5.02 -5.20
CA ARG A 275 19.77 -4.71 -5.11
C ARG A 275 19.14 -4.49 -6.50
N TYR A 276 19.90 -3.93 -7.44
CA TYR A 276 19.35 -3.52 -8.74
C TYR A 276 20.01 -4.22 -9.93
N GLY A 277 21.09 -4.98 -9.72
CA GLY A 277 21.83 -5.62 -10.82
C GLY A 277 22.54 -4.61 -11.72
N GLN A 278 22.78 -3.39 -11.23
CA GLN A 278 23.35 -2.27 -11.97
C GLN A 278 24.69 -1.86 -11.33
N PRO A 279 25.81 -2.52 -11.63
CA PRO A 279 27.11 -2.05 -11.13
C PRO A 279 27.42 -0.66 -11.65
N LEU A 280 28.19 0.12 -10.87
CA LEU A 280 28.59 1.46 -11.26
C LEU A 280 29.38 1.43 -12.58
N THR A 281 29.01 2.29 -13.52
CA THR A 281 29.72 2.46 -14.79
C THR A 281 31.08 3.13 -14.57
N LEU A 282 31.97 3.06 -15.57
CA LEU A 282 33.27 3.73 -15.51
C LEU A 282 33.13 5.25 -15.33
N GLU A 283 32.16 5.86 -16.02
CA GLU A 283 31.88 7.30 -15.91
C GLU A 283 31.32 7.65 -14.52
N GLN A 284 30.42 6.84 -13.96
CA GLN A 284 29.94 7.05 -12.59
C GLN A 284 31.07 6.93 -11.56
N LYS A 285 31.96 5.93 -11.69
CA LYS A 285 33.13 5.80 -10.80
C LYS A 285 34.06 7.00 -10.92
N LYS A 286 34.28 7.49 -12.14
CA LYS A 286 35.08 8.69 -12.41
C LYS A 286 34.45 9.93 -11.78
N LEU A 287 33.14 10.14 -11.93
CA LEU A 287 32.41 11.23 -11.25
C LEU A 287 32.58 11.16 -9.73
N LEU A 288 32.38 9.99 -9.12
CA LEU A 288 32.47 9.79 -7.67
C LEU A 288 33.89 9.94 -7.10
N THR A 289 34.91 9.83 -7.93
CA THR A 289 36.32 9.95 -7.51
C THR A 289 36.97 11.27 -7.92
N SER A 290 36.24 12.11 -8.64
CA SER A 290 36.72 13.42 -9.10
C SER A 290 36.55 14.46 -8.00
N ASP A 291 37.53 15.36 -7.86
CA ASP A 291 37.45 16.48 -6.90
C ASP A 291 36.40 17.53 -7.31
N TYR A 292 36.14 17.64 -8.61
CA TYR A 292 35.24 18.61 -9.21
C TYR A 292 34.75 18.10 -10.58
N SER A 293 33.51 18.40 -10.94
CA SER A 293 32.93 18.04 -12.25
C SER A 293 31.98 19.12 -12.78
N ASP A 294 32.30 19.67 -13.96
CA ASP A 294 31.40 20.52 -14.75
C ASP A 294 30.44 19.69 -15.64
N GLU A 295 30.40 18.37 -15.46
CA GLU A 295 29.43 17.53 -16.18
C GLU A 295 28.01 17.88 -15.71
N LYS A 296 27.13 18.12 -16.69
CA LYS A 296 25.71 18.36 -16.45
C LYS A 296 25.04 17.13 -15.86
N LEU A 297 24.03 17.35 -15.03
CA LEU A 297 23.20 16.28 -14.52
C LEU A 297 22.41 15.65 -15.67
N THR A 298 22.26 14.34 -15.64
CA THR A 298 21.47 13.60 -16.63
C THR A 298 20.57 12.62 -15.92
N ILE A 299 19.36 12.42 -16.44
CA ILE A 299 18.42 11.45 -15.90
C ILE A 299 17.80 10.62 -17.03
N ASN A 300 17.90 9.31 -16.91
CA ASN A 300 17.27 8.34 -17.80
C ASN A 300 17.01 7.01 -17.06
N SER A 301 16.42 6.05 -17.77
CA SER A 301 16.10 4.73 -17.21
C SER A 301 17.32 3.94 -16.73
N ASP A 302 18.51 4.19 -17.29
CA ASP A 302 19.74 3.47 -16.95
C ASP A 302 20.41 4.04 -15.69
N ASN A 303 20.30 5.35 -15.46
CA ASN A 303 20.99 6.03 -14.36
C ASN A 303 20.08 6.49 -13.22
N ALA A 304 18.75 6.34 -13.33
CA ALA A 304 17.80 6.84 -12.33
C ALA A 304 18.17 6.40 -10.91
N VAL A 305 18.44 5.11 -10.70
CA VAL A 305 18.82 4.54 -9.39
C VAL A 305 20.11 5.17 -8.84
N PHE A 306 21.12 5.36 -9.69
CA PHE A 306 22.36 6.03 -9.33
C PHE A 306 22.08 7.46 -8.85
N MET A 307 21.33 8.21 -9.66
CA MET A 307 20.97 9.60 -9.35
C MET A 307 20.24 9.69 -8.01
N MET A 308 19.30 8.78 -7.72
CA MET A 308 18.60 8.80 -6.44
C MET A 308 19.52 8.58 -5.26
N TYR A 309 20.42 7.60 -5.27
CA TYR A 309 21.30 7.39 -4.12
C TYR A 309 22.25 8.56 -3.89
N VAL A 310 22.80 9.14 -4.96
CA VAL A 310 23.73 10.27 -4.85
C VAL A 310 23.02 11.52 -4.32
N LEU A 311 21.86 11.87 -4.90
CA LEU A 311 21.08 13.03 -4.46
C LEU A 311 20.43 12.82 -3.09
N TRP A 312 20.05 11.58 -2.75
CA TRP A 312 19.55 11.24 -1.41
C TRP A 312 20.65 11.44 -0.37
N ALA A 313 21.85 10.91 -0.60
CA ALA A 313 22.99 11.12 0.29
C ALA A 313 23.27 12.62 0.47
N LEU A 314 23.24 13.38 -0.61
CA LEU A 314 23.42 14.83 -0.60
C LEU A 314 22.39 15.51 0.31
N ALA A 315 21.10 15.37 0.03
CA ALA A 315 20.07 16.10 0.77
C ALA A 315 19.95 15.69 2.23
N LYS A 316 20.10 14.39 2.52
CA LYS A 316 19.97 13.86 3.87
C LYS A 316 21.06 14.37 4.79
N HIS A 317 22.27 14.58 4.28
CA HIS A 317 23.40 15.02 5.07
C HIS A 317 23.66 16.53 4.98
N ASN A 318 23.13 17.22 3.98
CA ASN A 318 23.35 18.66 3.85
C ASN A 318 22.74 19.41 5.04
N ASP A 319 23.58 20.13 5.78
CA ASP A 319 23.14 21.01 6.86
C ASP A 319 22.33 22.18 6.28
N ASN A 320 21.01 22.08 6.40
CA ASN A 320 20.10 23.04 5.81
C ASN A 320 18.80 23.15 6.61
N GLN A 321 18.28 24.37 6.72
CA GLN A 321 17.07 24.64 7.47
C GLN A 321 15.85 23.85 6.96
N ILE A 322 15.70 23.61 5.65
CA ILE A 322 14.57 22.83 5.12
C ILE A 322 14.54 21.42 5.73
N LEU A 323 15.71 20.85 5.97
CA LEU A 323 15.86 19.52 6.54
C LEU A 323 15.55 19.54 8.05
N HIS A 324 16.11 20.50 8.79
CA HIS A 324 15.91 20.63 10.24
C HIS A 324 14.47 21.00 10.62
N ASP A 325 13.80 21.81 9.79
CA ASP A 325 12.40 22.20 9.98
C ASP A 325 11.42 21.06 9.61
N SER A 326 11.89 19.96 9.04
CA SER A 326 11.04 18.83 8.64
C SER A 326 10.41 18.14 9.85
N PRO A 327 9.09 17.88 9.85
CA PRO A 327 8.43 17.13 10.93
C PRO A 327 8.91 15.67 11.02
N PHE A 328 9.66 15.20 10.03
CA PHE A 328 10.19 13.85 9.96
C PHE A 328 11.66 13.73 10.42
N ALA A 329 12.33 14.83 10.75
CA ALA A 329 13.76 14.84 11.06
C ALA A 329 14.16 13.77 12.08
N GLN A 330 13.46 13.70 13.22
CA GLN A 330 13.70 12.74 14.29
C GLN A 330 13.70 11.26 13.86
N TYR A 331 12.99 10.91 12.79
CA TYR A 331 12.94 9.52 12.29
C TYR A 331 14.16 9.17 11.42
N PHE A 332 14.84 10.17 10.88
CA PHE A 332 15.96 10.00 9.94
C PHE A 332 17.33 10.34 10.51
N GLU A 333 17.39 10.98 11.69
CA GLU A 333 18.64 11.30 12.40
C GLU A 333 19.62 10.11 12.49
N ASN A 334 19.10 8.94 12.85
CA ASN A 334 19.89 7.72 13.01
C ASN A 334 19.69 6.72 11.86
N TYR A 335 18.98 7.10 10.80
CA TYR A 335 18.72 6.21 9.68
C TYR A 335 19.96 6.09 8.80
N ASP A 336 20.50 4.88 8.66
CA ASP A 336 21.60 4.59 7.75
C ASP A 336 21.05 4.17 6.38
N ILE A 337 21.42 4.93 5.35
CA ILE A 337 21.05 4.64 3.95
C ILE A 337 21.92 3.53 3.34
N GLY A 338 23.01 3.15 4.02
CA GLY A 338 23.89 2.05 3.65
C GLY A 338 24.96 2.42 2.62
N VAL A 339 24.96 3.65 2.09
CA VAL A 339 25.95 4.12 1.11
C VAL A 339 27.05 5.00 1.73
N GLY A 340 27.09 5.17 3.05
CA GLY A 340 28.05 6.06 3.71
C GLY A 340 28.07 5.90 5.23
N LYS A 341 28.30 7.00 5.96
CA LYS A 341 28.05 7.11 7.41
C LYS A 341 26.57 7.40 7.69
N SER A 342 26.10 7.06 8.90
CA SER A 342 24.82 7.56 9.42
C SER A 342 24.92 9.04 9.80
N GLY A 343 23.79 9.75 9.86
CA GLY A 343 23.73 11.18 10.17
C GLY A 343 22.56 11.87 9.48
N TYR A 344 22.26 13.12 9.83
CA TYR A 344 21.18 13.88 9.23
C TYR A 344 21.47 15.37 9.40
N GLY A 345 21.51 16.12 8.30
CA GLY A 345 21.86 17.55 8.32
C GLY A 345 23.17 17.84 9.04
N ASP A 346 24.15 16.96 8.90
CA ASP A 346 25.38 16.92 9.72
C ASP A 346 26.65 17.18 8.89
N ALA A 347 26.50 17.67 7.65
CA ALA A 347 27.61 18.02 6.77
C ALA A 347 27.31 19.28 5.94
N GLU A 348 28.26 20.19 5.87
CA GLU A 348 28.21 21.38 5.02
C GLU A 348 28.58 20.99 3.56
N LEU A 349 27.61 20.51 2.79
CA LEU A 349 27.82 20.04 1.42
C LEU A 349 27.52 21.15 0.39
N ILE A 350 26.37 21.81 0.57
CA ILE A 350 25.87 22.91 -0.26
C ILE A 350 25.37 24.01 0.67
N GLU A 351 26.02 25.17 0.59
CA GLU A 351 25.61 26.39 1.27
C GLU A 351 24.75 27.24 0.33
N LEU A 352 23.59 27.69 0.80
CA LEU A 352 22.68 28.54 0.04
C LEU A 352 22.69 29.96 0.63
N THR A 353 22.79 30.97 -0.25
CA THR A 353 22.50 32.36 0.15
C THR A 353 21.02 32.51 0.56
N PRO A 354 20.64 33.55 1.32
CA PRO A 354 19.25 33.73 1.75
C PRO A 354 18.22 33.69 0.61
N ASN A 355 18.54 34.29 -0.54
CA ASN A 355 17.66 34.27 -1.71
C ASN A 355 17.56 32.87 -2.34
N GLN A 356 18.67 32.12 -2.42
CA GLN A 356 18.65 30.74 -2.91
C GLN A 356 17.90 29.81 -1.96
N GLN A 357 18.06 30.02 -0.65
CA GLN A 357 17.36 29.28 0.40
C GLN A 357 15.85 29.48 0.32
N GLU A 358 15.39 30.72 0.05
CA GLU A 358 13.97 31.03 -0.11
C GLU A 358 13.38 30.32 -1.33
N LYS A 359 14.04 30.42 -2.49
CA LYS A 359 13.60 29.71 -3.70
C LYS A 359 13.59 28.19 -3.52
N ALA A 360 14.65 27.63 -2.93
CA ALA A 360 14.73 26.20 -2.64
C ALA A 360 13.58 25.76 -1.72
N LYS A 361 13.26 26.56 -0.70
CA LYS A 361 12.16 26.28 0.22
C LYS A 361 10.81 26.38 -0.49
N TYR A 362 10.62 27.38 -1.35
CA TYR A 362 9.41 27.54 -2.14
C TYR A 362 9.15 26.32 -3.02
N VAL A 363 10.11 25.96 -3.87
CA VAL A 363 9.98 24.78 -4.75
C VAL A 363 9.78 23.53 -3.93
N ALA A 364 10.57 23.33 -2.87
CA ALA A 364 10.47 22.13 -2.06
C ALA A 364 9.11 22.00 -1.35
N MET A 365 8.51 23.09 -0.87
CA MET A 365 7.22 23.05 -0.19
C MET A 365 6.02 22.94 -1.14
N ASN A 366 6.20 23.27 -2.42
CA ASN A 366 5.16 23.21 -3.45
C ASN A 366 5.30 22.04 -4.43
N SER A 367 6.29 21.18 -4.25
CA SER A 367 6.49 19.97 -5.05
C SER A 367 6.23 18.69 -4.23
N TYR A 368 5.60 17.69 -4.84
CA TYR A 368 5.12 16.43 -4.24
C TYR A 368 5.62 15.22 -5.06
N ARG A 369 5.60 14.01 -4.48
CA ARG A 369 5.83 12.77 -5.24
C ARG A 369 4.59 11.87 -5.22
N PRO A 370 4.29 11.16 -6.33
CA PRO A 370 3.14 10.23 -6.43
C PRO A 370 3.07 9.12 -5.37
N CYS A 371 4.15 8.84 -4.64
CA CYS A 371 4.16 7.82 -3.59
C CYS A 371 3.80 8.32 -2.17
N CYS A 372 3.74 9.63 -1.94
CA CYS A 372 3.57 10.21 -0.60
C CYS A 372 2.58 11.39 -0.59
N GLY A 373 2.16 11.79 0.61
CA GLY A 373 1.28 12.94 0.82
C GLY A 373 2.01 14.22 1.24
N ASN A 374 3.32 14.13 1.48
CA ASN A 374 4.14 15.22 2.02
C ASN A 374 4.94 15.93 0.92
N PRO A 375 5.19 17.24 1.08
CA PRO A 375 6.00 18.02 0.14
C PRO A 375 7.48 17.64 0.20
N THR A 376 8.28 18.06 -0.79
CA THR A 376 9.72 17.76 -0.90
C THR A 376 10.48 18.34 0.27
N GLY A 377 10.02 19.50 0.75
CA GLY A 377 10.56 20.20 1.91
C GLY A 377 10.24 19.52 3.23
N SER A 378 9.54 18.39 3.22
CA SER A 378 9.35 17.51 4.38
C SER A 378 9.64 16.07 3.96
N PRO A 379 10.90 15.76 3.60
CA PRO A 379 11.23 14.48 2.99
C PRO A 379 11.01 13.33 3.97
N ASP A 380 10.24 12.33 3.53
CA ASP A 380 9.82 11.15 4.30
C ASP A 380 10.21 9.82 3.64
N CYS A 381 10.89 9.89 2.49
CA CYS A 381 11.32 8.74 1.69
C CYS A 381 12.55 9.07 0.84
N SER A 382 13.18 8.05 0.25
CA SER A 382 14.36 8.23 -0.62
C SER A 382 14.10 9.17 -1.81
N HIS A 383 12.91 9.10 -2.42
CA HIS A 383 12.53 10.00 -3.52
C HIS A 383 12.37 11.45 -3.05
N GLY A 384 11.86 11.66 -1.84
CA GLY A 384 11.74 12.97 -1.20
C GLY A 384 13.11 13.62 -1.02
N PHE A 385 14.04 12.91 -0.38
CA PHE A 385 15.41 13.39 -0.21
C PHE A 385 16.11 13.59 -1.56
N SER A 386 16.00 12.65 -2.49
CA SER A 386 16.64 12.77 -3.80
C SER A 386 16.18 14.01 -4.56
N ALA A 387 14.87 14.27 -4.60
CA ALA A 387 14.36 15.45 -5.26
C ALA A 387 14.78 16.74 -4.54
N LEU A 388 14.87 16.72 -3.20
CA LEU A 388 15.41 17.84 -2.43
C LEU A 388 16.89 18.10 -2.76
N GLY A 389 17.68 17.04 -2.99
CA GLY A 389 19.08 17.14 -3.38
C GLY A 389 19.25 17.82 -4.75
N LEU A 390 18.36 17.52 -5.70
CA LEU A 390 18.32 18.21 -6.99
C LEU A 390 18.01 19.71 -6.81
N ILE A 391 17.00 20.03 -5.99
CA ILE A 391 16.63 21.42 -5.69
C ILE A 391 17.81 22.18 -5.05
N TYR A 392 18.57 21.55 -4.15
CA TYR A 392 19.75 22.18 -3.56
C TYR A 392 20.84 22.51 -4.59
N ILE A 393 21.16 21.57 -5.49
CA ILE A 393 22.14 21.78 -6.56
C ILE A 393 21.71 22.96 -7.44
N MET A 394 20.45 22.98 -7.87
CA MET A 394 19.95 24.03 -8.75
C MET A 394 19.84 25.38 -8.04
N ALA A 395 19.39 25.41 -6.80
CA ALA A 395 19.31 26.65 -6.03
C ALA A 395 20.70 27.26 -5.80
N GLU A 396 21.72 26.46 -5.47
CA GLU A 396 23.12 26.91 -5.31
C GLU A 396 23.67 27.55 -6.60
N GLN A 397 23.19 27.10 -7.76
CA GLN A 397 23.60 27.59 -9.07
C GLN A 397 22.77 28.79 -9.55
N GLY A 398 21.75 29.20 -8.79
CA GLY A 398 20.98 30.41 -9.05
C GLY A 398 19.83 30.24 -10.05
N TYR A 399 19.44 29.00 -10.35
CA TYR A 399 18.28 28.71 -11.20
C TYR A 399 17.00 29.33 -10.62
N SER A 400 16.06 29.64 -11.52
CA SER A 400 14.72 30.12 -11.19
C SER A 400 13.84 29.01 -10.61
N GLU A 401 12.71 29.39 -10.01
CA GLU A 401 11.73 28.43 -9.47
C GLU A 401 11.13 27.58 -10.60
N GLU A 402 10.82 28.20 -11.74
CA GLU A 402 10.31 27.54 -12.96
C GLU A 402 11.28 26.45 -13.45
N GLU A 403 12.56 26.80 -13.66
CA GLU A 403 13.57 25.83 -14.10
C GLU A 403 13.74 24.67 -13.10
N MET A 404 13.58 24.94 -11.79
CA MET A 404 13.63 23.89 -10.77
C MET A 404 12.40 22.99 -10.79
N PHE A 405 11.20 23.51 -11.08
CA PHE A 405 10.01 22.68 -11.26
C PHE A 405 10.09 21.83 -12.53
N ASP A 406 10.62 22.38 -13.62
CA ASP A 406 10.86 21.64 -14.85
C ASP A 406 11.76 20.43 -14.60
N ALA A 407 12.95 20.67 -14.04
CA ALA A 407 13.89 19.62 -13.70
C ALA A 407 13.31 18.63 -12.66
N PHE A 408 12.48 19.10 -11.72
CA PHE A 408 11.80 18.24 -10.75
C PHE A 408 10.85 17.25 -11.44
N VAL A 409 10.04 17.72 -12.39
CA VAL A 409 9.08 16.88 -13.12
C VAL A 409 9.83 15.91 -14.04
N GLU A 410 10.86 16.36 -14.75
CA GLU A 410 11.73 15.50 -15.57
C GLU A 410 12.37 14.40 -14.71
N PHE A 411 12.95 14.77 -13.56
CA PHE A 411 13.59 13.83 -12.66
C PHE A 411 12.60 12.79 -12.09
N ASN A 412 11.43 13.24 -11.62
CA ASN A 412 10.45 12.34 -11.04
C ASN A 412 9.74 11.49 -12.10
N SER A 413 9.68 11.92 -13.37
CA SER A 413 9.11 11.12 -14.46
C SER A 413 9.80 9.76 -14.59
N TYR A 414 11.13 9.69 -14.42
CA TYR A 414 11.85 8.41 -14.43
C TYR A 414 11.66 7.54 -13.17
N TRP A 415 11.19 8.14 -12.07
CA TRP A 415 10.86 7.42 -10.83
C TRP A 415 9.41 6.95 -10.77
N PHE A 416 8.49 7.73 -11.35
CA PHE A 416 7.07 7.43 -11.41
C PHE A 416 6.53 7.46 -12.85
N PRO A 417 7.08 6.67 -13.80
CA PRO A 417 6.70 6.72 -15.21
C PRO A 417 5.19 6.69 -15.48
N ALA A 418 4.51 5.74 -14.86
CA ALA A 418 3.09 5.54 -15.08
C ALA A 418 2.27 6.76 -14.65
N THR A 419 2.64 7.42 -13.55
CA THR A 419 1.91 8.60 -13.07
C THR A 419 2.07 9.77 -14.01
N TYR A 420 3.30 10.13 -14.40
CA TYR A 420 3.50 11.29 -15.26
C TYR A 420 2.96 11.07 -16.68
N ILE A 421 2.98 9.82 -17.20
CA ILE A 421 2.27 9.49 -18.45
C ILE A 421 0.76 9.68 -18.29
N GLN A 422 0.19 9.26 -17.16
CA GLN A 422 -1.24 9.45 -16.88
C GLN A 422 -1.60 10.93 -16.74
N ASP A 423 -0.76 11.73 -16.09
CA ASP A 423 -0.95 13.18 -16.00
C ASP A 423 -0.94 13.80 -17.40
N ALA A 424 0.01 13.43 -18.26
CA ALA A 424 0.06 13.91 -19.64
C ALA A 424 -1.20 13.53 -20.44
N LEU A 425 -1.67 12.28 -20.31
CA LEU A 425 -2.92 11.83 -20.92
C LEU A 425 -4.12 12.62 -20.39
N TYR A 426 -4.17 12.88 -19.09
CA TYR A 426 -5.22 13.69 -18.49
C TYR A 426 -5.23 15.11 -19.06
N PHE A 427 -4.09 15.81 -19.10
CA PHE A 427 -4.04 17.17 -19.63
C PHE A 427 -4.40 17.20 -21.12
N LYS A 428 -4.00 16.19 -21.89
CA LYS A 428 -4.39 16.06 -23.29
C LYS A 428 -5.90 15.88 -23.47
N LEU A 429 -6.52 15.03 -22.66
CA LEU A 429 -7.93 14.64 -22.80
C LEU A 429 -8.91 15.64 -22.14
N ALA A 430 -8.58 16.11 -20.95
CA ALA A 430 -9.44 16.97 -20.14
C ALA A 430 -9.27 18.45 -20.47
N GLU A 431 -8.03 18.87 -20.77
CA GLU A 431 -7.67 20.29 -20.94
C GLU A 431 -7.19 20.64 -22.35
N ASN A 432 -7.03 19.64 -23.23
CA ASN A 432 -6.49 19.81 -24.59
C ASN A 432 -5.15 20.56 -24.60
N LYS A 433 -4.25 20.23 -23.67
CA LYS A 433 -2.87 20.73 -23.59
C LYS A 433 -1.88 19.61 -23.88
N ASP A 434 -0.85 19.92 -24.67
CA ASP A 434 0.30 19.03 -24.86
C ASP A 434 1.22 19.08 -23.63
N TRP A 435 1.99 18.01 -23.37
CA TRP A 435 2.73 17.88 -22.11
C TRP A 435 3.72 19.03 -21.91
N SER A 436 4.40 19.44 -22.97
CA SER A 436 5.33 20.59 -23.01
C SER A 436 4.68 21.93 -22.65
N ASP A 437 3.38 22.10 -22.90
CA ASP A 437 2.65 23.36 -22.63
C ASP A 437 2.05 23.43 -21.21
N VAL A 438 2.12 22.33 -20.45
CA VAL A 438 1.60 22.29 -19.08
C VAL A 438 2.63 22.85 -18.10
N ASP A 439 2.18 23.79 -17.28
CA ASP A 439 2.93 24.34 -16.14
C ASP A 439 3.46 23.23 -15.21
N LYS A 440 4.79 23.19 -15.03
CA LYS A 440 5.46 22.16 -14.23
C LYS A 440 5.31 22.39 -12.73
N GLU A 441 5.05 23.61 -12.27
CA GLU A 441 4.68 23.86 -10.87
C GLU A 441 3.33 23.20 -10.55
N LEU A 442 2.36 23.34 -11.46
CA LEU A 442 1.06 22.68 -11.33
C LEU A 442 1.20 21.15 -11.27
N ILE A 443 1.97 20.57 -12.20
CA ILE A 443 2.22 19.12 -12.26
C ILE A 443 2.92 18.64 -10.98
N ALA A 444 3.98 19.34 -10.54
CA ALA A 444 4.71 19.01 -9.33
C ALA A 444 3.84 19.17 -8.06
N GLY A 445 2.79 19.97 -8.12
CA GLY A 445 1.89 20.26 -7.03
C GLY A 445 1.11 19.05 -6.50
N LYS A 446 0.51 19.23 -5.32
CA LYS A 446 -0.25 18.19 -4.60
C LYS A 446 -1.38 17.58 -5.45
N GLN A 447 -1.95 18.33 -6.38
CA GLN A 447 -3.12 17.90 -7.15
C GLN A 447 -2.81 16.77 -8.15
N TYR A 448 -1.55 16.64 -8.60
CA TYR A 448 -1.14 15.66 -9.60
C TYR A 448 -0.03 14.77 -9.04
N SER A 449 1.07 15.36 -8.57
CA SER A 449 2.21 14.61 -8.04
C SER A 449 2.08 14.20 -6.57
N SER A 450 0.89 13.93 -6.03
CA SER A 450 0.75 13.30 -4.69
C SER A 450 0.08 11.94 -4.77
N LEU A 451 0.11 11.16 -3.70
CA LEU A 451 -0.65 9.89 -3.62
C LEU A 451 -2.13 10.08 -3.97
N SER A 452 -2.77 11.12 -3.42
CA SER A 452 -4.17 11.43 -3.73
C SER A 452 -4.37 11.98 -5.14
N GLY A 453 -3.41 12.79 -5.62
CA GLY A 453 -3.48 13.42 -6.94
C GLY A 453 -3.37 12.41 -8.07
N SER A 454 -2.32 11.59 -8.03
CA SER A 454 -2.11 10.48 -8.96
C SER A 454 -3.30 9.52 -9.00
N TYR A 455 -3.91 9.23 -7.85
CA TYR A 455 -5.12 8.42 -7.79
C TYR A 455 -6.32 9.11 -8.47
N ALA A 456 -6.51 10.41 -8.27
CA ALA A 456 -7.60 11.16 -8.90
C ALA A 456 -7.49 11.16 -10.43
N VAL A 457 -6.28 11.40 -10.96
CA VAL A 457 -5.99 11.34 -12.40
C VAL A 457 -6.26 9.95 -12.95
N LYS A 458 -5.76 8.92 -12.27
CA LYS A 458 -6.00 7.52 -12.65
C LYS A 458 -7.49 7.17 -12.68
N GLN A 459 -8.28 7.60 -11.69
CA GLN A 459 -9.73 7.39 -11.68
C GLN A 459 -10.43 8.09 -12.84
N TYR A 460 -10.01 9.31 -13.19
CA TYR A 460 -10.53 10.02 -14.34
C TYR A 460 -10.30 9.22 -15.64
N LEU A 461 -9.08 8.75 -15.88
CA LEU A 461 -8.74 7.96 -17.07
C LEU A 461 -9.49 6.62 -17.11
N GLN A 462 -9.62 5.92 -15.98
CA GLN A 462 -10.41 4.69 -15.88
C GLN A 462 -11.88 4.92 -16.23
N GLY A 463 -12.44 6.07 -15.85
CA GLY A 463 -13.80 6.48 -16.23
C GLY A 463 -13.99 6.65 -17.74
N LEU A 464 -12.91 6.93 -18.47
CA LEU A 464 -12.87 6.99 -19.94
C LEU A 464 -12.55 5.64 -20.60
N GLY A 465 -12.28 4.59 -19.80
CA GLY A 465 -11.90 3.26 -20.27
C GLY A 465 -10.42 3.12 -20.64
N LEU A 466 -9.55 3.98 -20.11
CA LEU A 466 -8.09 3.97 -20.32
C LEU A 466 -7.32 3.41 -19.12
#